data_AF-A0A2E8M914-F1
#
_entry.id   AF-A0A2E8M914-F1
#
_cell.length_a   1.000
_cell.length_b   1.000
_cell.length_c   1.000
_cell.angle_alpha   90.00
_cell.angle_beta   90.00
_cell.angle_gamma   90.00
#
_symmetry.space_group_name_H-M   'P 1'
#
loop_
_entity.id
_entity.type
_entity.pdbx_description
1 polymer ?
#
loop_
_entity_poly.entity_id
_entity_poly.type
_entity_poly.pdbx_seq_one_letter_code
_entity_poly.pdbx_strand_id
1 'polypeptide(L)'
;MACYGRPELGTHHFWLSPEGHSIIFDPNWANWHGPVKRQIEPGLHLNNLPELDFLLVSHAHFDHLHKKSLLEIDAGQGIVVPQGSGSLVKKLGFPNVTEMKVWEER
;
A
#
# COMPACT_ATOMS: atom_id res chain seq x y z
N MET A 1 -2.94 6.80 -20.55
CA MET A 1 -3.75 6.16 -19.49
C MET A 1 -3.24 4.74 -19.32
N ALA A 2 -2.41 4.50 -18.30
CA ALA A 2 -1.86 3.18 -18.05
C ALA A 2 -2.16 2.80 -16.60
N CYS A 3 -3.31 2.16 -16.36
CA CYS A 3 -3.43 1.28 -15.21
C CYS A 3 -2.45 0.14 -15.47
N TYR A 4 -1.29 0.14 -14.83
CA TYR A 4 -0.40 -1.03 -14.83
C TYR A 4 -0.95 -2.08 -13.84
N GLY A 5 -2.25 -2.41 -13.99
CA GLY A 5 -2.88 -3.52 -13.31
C GLY A 5 -2.84 -4.71 -14.24
N ARG A 6 -1.74 -5.47 -14.24
CA ARG A 6 -1.77 -6.81 -14.80
C ARG A 6 -2.41 -7.74 -13.76
N PRO A 7 -3.56 -8.37 -14.05
CA PRO A 7 -4.30 -9.21 -13.08
C PRO A 7 -3.54 -10.44 -12.58
N GLU A 8 -2.40 -10.71 -13.19
CA GLU A 8 -1.48 -11.82 -12.94
C GLU A 8 -0.32 -11.46 -11.99
N LEU A 9 -0.34 -10.27 -11.38
CA LEU A 9 0.66 -9.80 -10.42
C LEU A 9 -0.05 -9.59 -9.07
N GLY A 10 0.16 -10.50 -8.12
CA GLY A 10 -0.66 -10.61 -6.91
C GLY A 10 -0.96 -9.28 -6.20
N THR A 11 -2.25 -8.96 -6.03
CA THR A 11 -2.84 -8.00 -5.07
C THR A 11 -2.13 -6.65 -4.85
N HIS A 12 -1.48 -6.08 -5.86
CA HIS A 12 -0.94 -4.71 -5.79
C HIS A 12 -1.58 -3.88 -6.88
N HIS A 13 -2.48 -2.97 -6.50
CA HIS A 13 -3.00 -1.98 -7.43
C HIS A 13 -2.12 -0.73 -7.34
N PHE A 14 -1.59 -0.30 -8.48
CA PHE A 14 -0.72 0.86 -8.60
C PHE A 14 -1.31 1.81 -9.64
N TRP A 15 -1.33 3.10 -9.31
CA TRP A 15 -1.87 4.14 -10.16
C TRP A 15 -0.85 5.26 -10.34
N LEU A 16 -0.57 5.60 -11.59
CA LEU A 16 0.16 6.80 -11.99
C LEU A 16 -0.84 7.75 -12.64
N SER A 17 -0.98 8.93 -12.06
CA SER A 17 -1.74 10.02 -12.65
C SER A 17 -0.94 10.68 -13.79
N PRO A 18 -1.62 11.27 -14.79
CA PRO A 18 -0.96 12.03 -15.86
C PRO A 18 -0.14 13.22 -15.34
N GLU A 19 -0.55 13.79 -14.20
CA GLU A 19 0.15 14.86 -13.49
C GLU A 19 1.34 14.36 -12.64
N GLY A 20 1.71 13.08 -12.71
CA GLY A 20 2.94 12.55 -12.11
C GLY A 20 2.79 11.99 -10.70
N HIS A 21 1.58 11.99 -10.12
CA HIS A 21 1.36 11.37 -8.81
C HIS A 21 1.32 9.85 -8.89
N SER A 22 2.01 9.21 -7.96
CA SER A 22 2.20 7.77 -7.88
C SER A 22 1.55 7.24 -6.60
N ILE A 23 0.51 6.43 -6.74
CA ILE A 23 -0.30 5.92 -5.62
C ILE A 23 -0.32 4.39 -5.64
N ILE A 24 -0.06 3.78 -4.48
CA ILE A 24 -0.20 2.33 -4.28
C ILE A 24 -1.31 2.00 -3.30
N PHE A 25 -2.06 0.93 -3.59
CA PHE A 25 -3.18 0.47 -2.79
C PHE A 25 -2.86 -0.91 -2.20
N ASP A 26 -3.13 -1.06 -0.90
CA ASP A 26 -3.01 -2.31 -0.12
C ASP A 26 -1.75 -3.16 -0.39
N PRO A 27 -0.55 -2.58 -0.30
CA PRO A 27 0.66 -3.31 -0.64
C PRO A 27 0.94 -4.51 0.27
N ASN A 28 0.98 -5.69 -0.31
CA ASN A 28 1.31 -6.93 0.38
C ASN A 28 2.46 -7.72 -0.29
N TRP A 29 3.70 -7.62 0.21
CA TRP A 29 4.84 -8.44 -0.21
C TRP A 29 5.06 -9.71 0.66
N ALA A 30 4.06 -10.14 1.44
CA ALA A 30 4.18 -11.34 2.27
C ALA A 30 4.24 -12.63 1.43
N ASN A 31 5.34 -13.37 1.54
CA ASN A 31 5.48 -14.68 0.88
C ASN A 31 4.55 -15.76 1.45
N TRP A 32 4.04 -15.56 2.66
CA TRP A 32 3.19 -16.50 3.38
C TRP A 32 2.01 -15.77 3.99
N HIS A 33 0.82 -16.31 3.76
CA HIS A 33 -0.44 -15.90 4.40
C HIS A 33 -0.89 -17.06 5.29
N GLY A 34 -0.30 -17.14 6.49
CA GLY A 34 -0.48 -18.30 7.36
C GLY A 34 0.14 -19.58 6.76
N PRO A 35 -0.59 -20.69 6.65
CA PRO A 35 -0.07 -21.94 6.06
C PRO A 35 0.01 -21.88 4.52
N VAL A 36 -0.58 -20.86 3.89
CA VAL A 36 -0.64 -20.72 2.44
C VAL A 36 0.57 -19.94 1.95
N LYS A 37 1.40 -20.60 1.13
CA LYS A 37 2.49 -19.93 0.41
C LYS A 37 1.90 -19.18 -0.79
N ARG A 38 2.32 -17.93 -0.99
CA ARG A 38 2.02 -17.16 -2.19
C ARG A 38 2.40 -17.97 -3.44
N GLN A 39 1.43 -18.16 -4.33
CA GLN A 39 1.59 -18.95 -5.56
C GLN A 39 2.09 -18.12 -6.75
N ILE A 40 1.88 -16.81 -6.71
CA ILE A 40 2.24 -15.87 -7.78
C ILE A 40 3.18 -14.84 -7.18
N GLU A 41 4.40 -14.74 -7.71
CA GLU A 41 5.34 -13.71 -7.28
C GLU A 41 4.77 -12.31 -7.57
N PRO A 42 5.01 -11.32 -6.70
CA PRO A 42 4.62 -9.96 -6.98
C PRO A 42 5.35 -9.51 -8.25
N GLY A 43 4.60 -9.04 -9.25
CA GLY A 43 5.18 -8.65 -10.53
C GLY A 43 6.06 -7.42 -10.50
N LEU A 44 6.13 -6.75 -9.36
CA LEU A 44 7.04 -5.66 -9.09
C LEU A 44 7.75 -5.95 -7.77
N HIS A 45 9.08 -6.03 -7.84
CA HIS A 45 9.92 -6.08 -6.65
C HIS A 45 9.86 -4.72 -5.95
N LEU A 46 9.88 -4.72 -4.61
CA LEU A 46 9.92 -3.50 -3.79
C LEU A 46 11.01 -2.53 -4.25
N ASN A 47 12.20 -3.05 -4.58
CA ASN A 47 13.35 -2.25 -5.04
C ASN A 47 13.14 -1.58 -6.42
N ASN A 48 12.15 -2.04 -7.18
CA ASN A 48 11.82 -1.50 -8.50
C ASN A 48 10.59 -0.59 -8.45
N LEU A 49 10.08 -0.29 -7.25
CA LEU A 49 8.99 0.67 -7.12
C LEU A 49 9.49 2.06 -7.55
N PRO A 50 8.74 2.77 -8.40
CA PRO A 50 8.98 4.19 -8.61
C PRO A 50 8.73 4.95 -7.29
N GLU A 51 9.19 6.19 -7.23
CA GLU A 51 8.83 7.08 -6.12
C GLU A 51 7.31 7.10 -5.94
N LEU A 52 6.86 6.89 -4.71
CA LEU A 52 5.45 6.85 -4.33
C LEU A 52 5.13 8.14 -3.59
N ASP A 53 4.09 8.84 -4.03
CA ASP A 53 3.57 9.97 -3.29
C ASP A 53 2.73 9.48 -2.12
N PHE A 54 1.74 8.63 -2.44
CA PHE A 54 0.75 8.19 -1.46
C PHE A 54 0.63 6.67 -1.38
N LEU A 55 0.45 6.19 -0.15
CA LEU A 55 0.07 4.82 0.12
C LEU A 55 -1.34 4.79 0.70
N LEU A 56 -2.27 4.10 0.02
CA LEU A 56 -3.63 3.91 0.50
C LEU A 56 -3.80 2.50 1.06
N VAL A 57 -4.33 2.41 2.27
CA VAL A 57 -4.81 1.16 2.85
C VAL A 57 -6.34 1.21 2.85
N SER A 58 -6.98 0.36 2.05
CA SER A 58 -8.45 0.33 1.97
C SER A 58 -9.06 -0.31 3.21
N HIS A 59 -8.43 -1.39 3.70
CA HIS A 59 -8.89 -2.16 4.85
C HIS A 59 -7.69 -2.58 5.69
N ALA A 60 -7.47 -1.88 6.81
CA ALA A 60 -6.52 -2.29 7.81
C ALA A 60 -7.18 -3.33 8.73
N HIS A 61 -7.31 -4.57 8.25
CA HIS A 61 -7.57 -5.68 9.16
C HIS A 61 -6.37 -5.77 10.12
N PHE A 62 -6.65 -5.61 11.41
CA PHE A 62 -5.66 -5.51 12.50
C PHE A 62 -4.62 -6.65 12.50
N ASP A 63 -4.92 -7.81 11.91
CA ASP A 63 -4.08 -9.01 11.87
C ASP A 63 -3.38 -9.24 10.51
N HIS A 64 -3.74 -8.51 9.46
CA HIS A 64 -3.26 -8.76 8.09
C HIS A 64 -2.47 -7.62 7.45
N LEU A 65 -2.37 -6.47 8.12
CA LEU A 65 -1.50 -5.38 7.67
C LEU A 65 -0.02 -5.80 7.76
N HIS A 66 0.59 -6.12 6.63
CA HIS A 66 1.97 -6.60 6.59
C HIS A 66 2.95 -5.45 6.81
N LYS A 67 3.22 -5.12 8.08
CA LYS A 67 4.09 -4.00 8.50
C LYS A 67 5.46 -4.01 7.82
N LYS A 68 6.04 -5.19 7.57
CA LYS A 68 7.32 -5.30 6.85
C LYS A 68 7.21 -4.78 5.42
N SER A 69 6.10 -5.00 4.72
CA SER A 69 5.89 -4.42 3.39
C SER A 69 5.88 -2.89 3.46
N LEU A 70 5.22 -2.34 4.49
CA LEU A 70 5.07 -0.90 4.66
C LEU A 70 6.38 -0.21 5.08
N LEU A 71 7.23 -0.88 5.86
CA LEU A 71 8.55 -0.38 6.22
C LEU A 71 9.49 -0.24 5.01
N GLU A 72 9.30 -1.06 4.00
CA GLU A 72 10.13 -1.07 2.78
C GLU A 72 9.61 -0.07 1.74
N ILE A 73 8.49 0.60 2.01
CA ILE A 73 7.89 1.57 1.10
C ILE A 73 8.15 2.98 1.62
N ASP A 74 8.79 3.78 0.79
CA ASP A 74 8.90 5.22 0.99
C ASP A 74 7.75 5.93 0.28
N ALA A 75 6.81 6.46 1.07
CA ALA A 75 5.68 7.24 0.56
C ALA A 75 5.89 8.70 0.94
N GLY A 76 6.37 9.50 -0.02
CA GLY A 76 6.90 10.85 0.21
C GLY A 76 5.88 11.84 0.75
N GLN A 77 4.60 11.71 0.39
CA GLN A 77 3.51 12.54 0.94
C GLN A 77 2.87 11.90 2.17
N GLY A 78 2.90 10.57 2.26
CA GLY A 78 2.49 9.81 3.44
C GLY A 78 1.48 8.70 3.15
N ILE A 79 0.84 8.24 4.22
CA ILE A 79 -0.08 7.11 4.20
C ILE A 79 -1.50 7.54 4.57
N VAL A 80 -2.47 7.02 3.84
CA VAL A 80 -3.90 7.15 4.13
C VAL A 80 -4.43 5.79 4.59
N VAL A 81 -5.08 5.76 5.76
CA VAL A 81 -5.61 4.54 6.38
C VAL A 81 -7.04 4.75 6.88
N PRO A 82 -7.81 3.67 7.11
CA PRO A 82 -9.15 3.79 7.69
C PRO A 82 -9.07 4.33 9.13
N GLN A 83 -10.09 5.06 9.55
CA GLN A 83 -10.18 5.60 10.90
C GLN A 83 -9.94 4.53 11.97
N GLY A 84 -9.11 4.86 12.98
CA GLY A 84 -8.73 3.92 14.05
C GLY A 84 -7.49 3.07 13.74
N SER A 85 -6.99 3.11 12.50
CA SER A 85 -5.82 2.32 12.08
C SER A 85 -4.51 3.12 12.08
N GLY A 86 -4.54 4.43 12.32
CA GLY A 86 -3.33 5.27 12.29
C GLY A 86 -2.31 4.87 13.34
N SER A 87 -2.75 4.37 14.49
CA SER A 87 -1.85 3.85 15.54
C SER A 87 -0.94 2.70 15.07
N LEU A 88 -1.37 1.92 14.05
CA LEU A 88 -0.61 0.81 13.49
C LEU A 88 0.53 1.28 12.60
N VAL A 89 0.33 2.41 11.92
CA VAL A 89 1.26 2.93 10.90
C VAL A 89 2.08 4.12 11.39
N LYS A 90 1.66 4.77 12.49
CA LYS A 90 2.37 5.91 13.10
C LYS A 90 3.80 5.58 13.52
N LYS A 91 4.10 4.32 13.83
CA LYS A 91 5.45 3.84 14.19
C LYS A 91 6.33 3.48 12.99
N LEU A 92 5.78 3.54 11.78
CA LEU A 92 6.49 3.16 10.55
C LEU A 92 7.31 4.31 9.96
N GLY A 93 7.16 5.53 10.46
CA GLY A 93 8.00 6.66 10.07
C GLY A 93 7.52 7.44 8.84
N PHE A 94 6.29 7.21 8.37
CA PHE A 94 5.71 8.01 7.29
C PHE A 94 5.61 9.49 7.67
N PRO A 95 5.86 10.42 6.73
CA PRO A 95 5.86 11.85 6.98
C PRO A 95 4.48 12.36 7.43
N ASN A 96 3.41 11.81 6.84
CA ASN A 96 2.04 12.07 7.24
C ASN A 96 1.24 10.76 7.36
N VAL A 97 0.34 10.72 8.34
CA VAL A 97 -0.64 9.64 8.51
C VAL A 97 -2.02 10.27 8.54
N THR A 98 -2.80 10.02 7.50
CA THR A 98 -4.17 10.51 7.37
C THR A 98 -5.15 9.37 7.64
N GLU A 99 -5.99 9.55 8.65
CA GLU A 99 -7.11 8.65 8.92
C GLU A 99 -8.36 9.16 8.20
N MET A 100 -9.07 8.28 7.49
CA MET A 100 -10.32 8.62 6.80
C MET A 100 -11.46 7.69 7.22
N LYS A 101 -12.65 8.25 7.38
CA LYS A 101 -13.90 7.50 7.54
C LYS A 101 -14.43 7.05 6.18
N VAL A 102 -15.25 6.00 6.21
CA VAL A 102 -16.03 5.61 5.02
C VAL A 102 -16.92 6.79 4.62
N TRP A 103 -16.85 7.19 3.35
CA TRP A 103 -17.54 8.36 2.78
C TRP A 103 -17.02 9.73 3.24
N GLU A 104 -15.82 9.82 3.81
CA GLU A 104 -15.17 11.10 4.08
C GLU A 104 -14.52 11.66 2.80
N GLU A 105 -14.84 12.92 2.47
CA GLU A 105 -14.22 13.69 1.39
C GLU A 105 -13.36 14.79 2.03
N ARG A 106 -12.12 14.96 1.59
CA ARG A 106 -11.17 15.91 2.19
C ARG A 106 -10.21 16.52 1.18
#